data_AF-A0A353CU67-F1
#
_entry.id   AF-A0A353CU67-F1
#
_cell.length_a   1.000
_cell.length_b   1.000
_cell.length_c   1.000
_cell.angle_alpha   90.00
_cell.angle_beta   90.00
_cell.angle_gamma   90.00
#
_symmetry.space_group_name_H-M   'P 1'
#
loop_
_entity.id
_entity.type
_entity.pdbx_description
1 polymer ?
#
loop_
_entity_poly.entity_id
_entity_poly.type
_entity_poly.pdbx_seq_one_letter_code
_entity_poly.pdbx_strand_id
1 'polypeptide(L)'
;MNDEELKAKASALREKLDREAREGGYIINPDADMTGFLCEGLVRNIERYGYMACPCRLASGKRAEDLDIICPCDYRDPDLAEHGACFCALYVDSDIASGKKEARSVPERRPDAEQRAAAGGAQKSPSPEKSAPARGAGGMKVWR
;
A
#
# COMPACT_ATOMS: atom_id res chain seq x y z
N MET A 1 15.50 5.03 17.01
CA MET A 1 15.96 5.91 15.91
C MET A 1 15.75 7.38 16.29
N ASN A 2 16.67 8.28 15.93
CA ASN A 2 16.47 9.73 16.11
C ASN A 2 15.76 10.35 14.89
N ASP A 3 15.37 11.64 14.97
CA ASP A 3 14.57 12.29 13.92
C ASP A 3 15.32 12.46 12.59
N GLU A 4 16.62 12.73 12.63
CA GLU A 4 17.45 12.88 11.42
C GLU A 4 17.61 11.54 10.69
N GLU A 5 17.88 10.48 11.44
CA GLU A 5 17.98 9.12 10.94
C GLU A 5 16.65 8.64 10.35
N LEU A 6 15.52 8.97 10.99
CA LEU A 6 14.18 8.66 10.48
C LEU A 6 13.92 9.34 9.13
N LYS A 7 14.19 10.65 9.04
CA LYS A 7 14.00 11.41 7.80
C LYS A 7 14.89 10.89 6.66
N ALA A 8 16.14 10.56 6.95
CA ALA A 8 17.05 9.98 5.97
C ALA A 8 16.53 8.63 5.44
N LYS A 9 16.08 7.73 6.34
CA LYS A 9 15.49 6.44 5.93
C LYS A 9 14.18 6.62 5.17
N ALA A 10 13.34 7.57 5.56
CA ALA A 10 12.08 7.87 4.88
C ALA A 10 12.32 8.40 3.46
N SER A 11 13.29 9.31 3.28
CA SER A 11 13.69 9.81 1.96
C SER A 11 14.21 8.68 1.06
N ALA A 12 15.12 7.85 1.58
CA ALA A 12 15.64 6.70 0.83
C ALA A 12 14.54 5.69 0.48
N LEU A 13 13.58 5.47 1.38
CA LEU A 13 12.42 4.62 1.12
C LEU A 13 11.53 5.21 0.03
N ARG A 14 11.25 6.53 0.07
CA ARG A 14 10.46 7.22 -0.95
C ARG A 14 11.09 7.08 -2.33
N GLU A 15 12.40 7.31 -2.47
CA GLU A 15 13.12 7.15 -3.73
C GLU A 15 13.07 5.70 -4.24
N LYS A 16 13.22 4.73 -3.34
CA LYS A 16 13.08 3.32 -3.69
C LYS A 16 11.67 3.02 -4.21
N LEU A 17 10.64 3.43 -3.47
CA LEU A 17 9.25 3.18 -3.84
C LEU A 17 8.87 3.91 -5.14
N ASP A 18 9.36 5.13 -5.38
CA ASP A 18 9.11 5.87 -6.62
C ASP A 18 9.74 5.18 -7.83
N ARG A 19 10.97 4.68 -7.69
CA ARG A 19 11.60 3.88 -8.75
C ARG A 19 10.81 2.60 -9.04
N GLU A 20 10.50 1.83 -8.00
CA GLU A 20 9.69 0.61 -8.14
C GLU A 20 8.30 0.93 -8.73
N ALA A 21 7.71 2.08 -8.36
CA ALA A 21 6.43 2.55 -8.90
C ALA A 21 6.53 2.75 -10.40
N ARG A 22 7.51 3.53 -10.86
CA ARG A 22 7.70 3.82 -12.28
C ARG A 22 7.98 2.55 -13.10
N GLU A 23 8.83 1.66 -12.59
CA GLU A 23 9.10 0.35 -13.21
C GLU A 23 7.82 -0.50 -13.30
N GLY A 24 6.96 -0.40 -12.29
CA GLY A 24 5.66 -1.04 -12.23
C GLY A 24 4.51 -0.23 -12.85
N GLY A 25 4.74 0.86 -13.58
CA GLY A 25 3.67 1.65 -14.20
C GLY A 25 2.74 2.40 -13.23
N TYR A 26 3.14 2.55 -11.96
CA TYR A 26 2.45 3.34 -10.94
C TYR A 26 3.12 4.70 -10.74
N ILE A 27 2.39 5.63 -10.11
CA ILE A 27 2.87 6.98 -9.81
C ILE A 27 2.74 7.21 -8.30
N ILE A 28 3.80 7.69 -7.66
CA ILE A 28 3.75 8.19 -6.28
C ILE A 28 3.21 9.62 -6.28
N ASN A 29 2.44 9.97 -5.26
CA ASN A 29 1.90 11.30 -5.06
C ASN A 29 3.04 12.36 -5.06
N PRO A 30 2.94 13.42 -5.89
CA PRO A 30 4.00 14.42 -6.00
C PRO A 30 4.19 15.28 -4.74
N ASP A 31 3.22 15.30 -3.81
CA ASP A 31 3.33 16.00 -2.53
C ASP A 31 4.44 15.37 -1.67
N ALA A 32 5.59 16.05 -1.61
CA ALA A 32 6.79 15.56 -0.93
C ALA A 32 6.63 15.50 0.59
N ASP A 33 5.89 16.43 1.19
CA ASP A 33 5.70 16.48 2.64
C ASP A 33 4.78 15.35 3.09
N MET A 34 3.66 15.18 2.37
CA MET A 34 2.70 14.10 2.62
C MET A 34 3.34 12.72 2.42
N THR A 35 4.03 12.52 1.29
CA THR A 35 4.68 11.24 1.02
C THR A 35 5.86 10.97 1.94
N GLY A 36 6.60 12.00 2.35
CA GLY A 36 7.62 11.92 3.38
C GLY A 36 7.04 11.40 4.71
N PHE A 37 5.94 12.01 5.18
CA PHE A 37 5.26 11.58 6.40
C PHE A 37 4.78 10.12 6.34
N LEU A 38 4.22 9.69 5.20
CA LEU A 38 3.81 8.30 5.00
C LEU A 38 5.02 7.35 5.03
N CYS A 39 6.14 7.74 4.40
CA CYS A 39 7.37 6.95 4.41
C CYS A 39 7.99 6.86 5.81
N GLU A 40 7.92 7.92 6.62
CA GLU A 40 8.31 7.85 8.03
C GLU A 40 7.47 6.82 8.80
N GLY A 41 6.15 6.82 8.58
CA GLY A 41 5.26 5.82 9.15
C GLY A 41 5.61 4.39 8.74
N LEU A 42 5.94 4.19 7.46
CA LEU A 42 6.40 2.89 6.94
C LEU A 42 7.71 2.44 7.61
N VAL A 43 8.69 3.33 7.73
CA VAL A 43 9.98 3.00 8.40
C VAL A 43 9.75 2.64 9.87
N ARG A 44 8.91 3.41 10.59
CA ARG A 44 8.55 3.10 11.98
C ARG A 44 7.84 1.75 12.10
N ASN A 45 6.98 1.40 11.14
CA ASN A 45 6.31 0.10 11.12
C ASN A 45 7.28 -1.06 10.85
N ILE A 46 8.30 -0.85 10.01
CA ILE A 46 9.38 -1.83 9.81
C ILE A 46 10.15 -2.03 11.11
N GLU A 47 10.53 -0.95 11.80
CA GLU A 47 11.24 -1.01 13.09
C GLU A 47 10.40 -1.70 14.17
N ARG A 48 9.09 -1.41 14.22
CA ARG A 48 8.18 -1.92 15.24
C ARG A 48 7.75 -3.37 15.02
N TYR A 49 7.37 -3.73 13.79
CA TYR A 49 6.73 -5.02 13.49
C TYR A 49 7.63 -5.98 12.69
N GLY A 50 8.75 -5.49 12.15
CA GLY A 50 9.64 -6.27 11.27
C GLY A 50 9.14 -6.39 9.83
N TYR A 51 8.06 -5.69 9.46
CA TYR A 51 7.55 -5.63 8.09
C TYR A 51 6.91 -4.27 7.79
N MET A 52 6.81 -3.96 6.51
CA MET A 52 6.33 -2.68 6.01
C MET A 52 4.80 -2.59 6.02
N ALA A 53 4.20 -2.65 7.21
CA ALA A 53 2.75 -2.51 7.39
C ALA A 53 2.28 -1.11 6.93
N CYS A 54 1.12 -1.04 6.28
CA CYS A 54 0.49 0.21 5.84
C CYS A 54 0.43 1.24 6.99
N PRO A 55 0.90 2.49 6.78
CA PRO A 55 1.05 3.46 7.87
C PRO A 55 -0.29 4.05 8.32
N CYS A 56 -1.34 3.91 7.50
CA CYS A 56 -2.68 4.43 7.77
C CYS A 56 -3.65 3.35 8.26
N ARG A 57 -3.19 2.11 8.44
CA ARG A 57 -4.00 1.01 8.98
C ARG A 57 -3.40 0.49 10.27
N LEU A 58 -4.25 0.03 11.17
CA LEU A 58 -3.80 -0.61 12.40
C LEU A 58 -3.32 -2.04 12.08
N ALA A 59 -2.01 -2.24 12.17
CA ALA A 59 -1.38 -3.55 12.06
C ALA A 59 -1.66 -4.39 13.31
N SER A 60 -1.88 -5.69 13.14
CA SER A 60 -1.99 -6.65 14.26
C SER A 60 -0.64 -6.95 14.92
N GLY A 61 0.46 -6.66 14.22
CA GLY A 61 1.81 -7.04 14.62
C GLY A 61 2.16 -8.50 14.29
N LYS A 62 1.23 -9.26 13.72
CA LYS A 62 1.44 -10.62 13.24
C LYS A 62 1.44 -10.61 11.72
N ARG A 63 2.62 -10.81 11.13
CA ARG A 63 2.80 -10.76 9.66
C ARG A 63 1.77 -11.62 8.89
N ALA A 64 1.41 -12.79 9.42
CA ALA A 64 0.44 -13.68 8.77
C ALA A 64 -0.98 -13.11 8.71
N GLU A 65 -1.38 -12.28 9.68
CA GLU A 65 -2.70 -11.63 9.73
C GLU A 65 -2.73 -10.30 8.94
N ASP A 66 -1.56 -9.79 8.55
CA ASP A 66 -1.37 -8.46 7.94
C ASP A 66 -0.83 -8.51 6.50
N LEU A 67 -0.71 -9.70 5.88
CA LEU A 67 -0.20 -9.84 4.50
C LEU A 67 -0.91 -8.88 3.53
N ASP A 68 -2.24 -8.77 3.70
CA ASP A 68 -3.11 -7.92 2.89
C ASP A 68 -2.80 -6.42 3.00
N ILE A 69 -2.14 -5.99 4.08
CA ILE A 69 -1.78 -4.58 4.34
C ILE A 69 -0.28 -4.30 4.33
N ILE A 70 0.58 -5.26 3.97
CA ILE A 70 2.00 -4.98 3.72
C ILE A 70 2.09 -4.11 2.46
N CYS A 71 2.72 -2.94 2.54
CA CYS A 71 2.83 -2.01 1.43
C CYS A 71 3.72 -2.59 0.30
N PRO A 72 3.33 -2.47 -0.99
CA PRO A 72 2.00 -2.09 -1.48
C PRO A 72 0.95 -3.15 -1.14
N CYS A 73 -0.19 -2.73 -0.57
CA CYS A 73 -1.24 -3.63 -0.06
C CYS A 73 -2.15 -4.17 -1.18
N ASP A 74 -2.89 -5.25 -0.88
CA ASP A 74 -3.87 -5.89 -1.78
C ASP A 74 -4.94 -4.91 -2.31
N TYR A 75 -5.21 -3.85 -1.55
CA TYR A 75 -6.25 -2.86 -1.85
C TYR A 75 -5.79 -1.73 -2.79
N ARG A 76 -4.49 -1.58 -3.03
CA ARG A 76 -3.95 -0.42 -3.79
C ARG A 76 -4.55 -0.34 -5.19
N ASP A 77 -4.54 -1.45 -5.92
CA ASP A 77 -4.96 -1.50 -7.32
C ASP A 77 -6.47 -1.25 -7.50
N PRO A 78 -7.38 -1.90 -6.75
CA PRO A 78 -8.79 -1.56 -6.83
C PRO A 78 -9.08 -0.13 -6.36
N ASP A 79 -8.37 0.39 -5.34
CA ASP A 79 -8.51 1.79 -4.92
C ASP A 79 -8.10 2.77 -6.03
N LEU A 80 -6.96 2.54 -6.69
CA LEU A 80 -6.51 3.34 -7.82
C LEU A 80 -7.50 3.32 -8.98
N ALA A 81 -8.05 2.14 -9.30
CA ALA A 81 -8.99 1.98 -10.40
C ALA A 81 -10.31 2.73 -10.17
N GLU A 82 -10.81 2.76 -8.93
CA GLU A 82 -12.11 3.36 -8.60
C GLU A 82 -12.00 4.83 -8.18
N HIS A 83 -10.93 5.21 -7.48
CA HIS A 83 -10.81 6.51 -6.82
C HIS A 83 -9.60 7.33 -7.29
N GLY A 84 -8.72 6.76 -8.13
CA GLY A 84 -7.51 7.41 -8.59
C GLY A 84 -6.39 7.48 -7.54
N ALA A 85 -6.60 7.02 -6.31
CA ALA A 85 -5.60 7.02 -5.25
C ALA A 85 -5.77 5.77 -4.39
N CYS A 86 -4.68 5.24 -3.83
CA CYS A 86 -4.79 4.22 -2.77
C CYS A 86 -5.33 4.82 -1.47
N PHE A 87 -5.75 3.98 -0.52
CA PHE A 87 -6.30 4.44 0.78
C PHE A 87 -5.51 5.54 1.48
N CYS A 88 -4.17 5.45 1.50
CA CYS A 88 -3.31 6.47 2.11
C CYS A 88 -2.87 7.59 1.13
N ALA A 89 -3.32 7.54 -0.12
CA ALA A 89 -2.94 8.41 -1.23
C ALA A 89 -1.43 8.48 -1.52
N LEU A 90 -0.66 7.45 -1.13
CA LEU A 90 0.76 7.33 -1.51
C LEU A 90 0.92 7.07 -3.01
N TYR A 91 0.08 6.21 -3.57
CA TYR A 91 0.00 5.94 -5.00
C TYR A 91 -1.22 6.63 -5.57
N VAL A 92 -1.06 7.27 -6.72
CA VAL A 92 -2.11 8.05 -7.39
C VAL A 92 -2.10 7.81 -8.90
N ASP A 93 -3.19 8.17 -9.57
CA ASP A 93 -3.30 8.19 -11.02
C ASP A 93 -2.62 9.44 -11.62
N SER A 94 -2.58 9.48 -12.95
CA SER A 94 -1.98 10.60 -13.68
C SER A 94 -2.74 11.91 -13.55
N ASP A 95 -4.07 11.88 -13.34
CA ASP A 95 -4.86 13.10 -13.22
C ASP A 95 -4.57 13.79 -11.89
N ILE A 96 -4.44 13.04 -10.81
CA ILE A 96 -4.04 13.54 -9.50
C ILE A 96 -2.57 13.96 -9.52
N ALA A 97 -1.68 13.12 -10.07
CA ALA A 97 -0.26 13.46 -10.15
C ALA A 97 0.02 14.73 -10.96
N SER A 98 -0.82 15.06 -11.94
CA SER A 98 -0.70 16.29 -12.74
C SER A 98 -1.49 17.47 -12.18
N GLY A 99 -2.17 17.31 -11.04
CA GLY A 99 -2.98 18.37 -10.41
C GLY A 99 -4.29 18.68 -11.13
N LYS A 100 -4.73 17.84 -12.07
CA LYS A 100 -6.06 17.98 -12.73
C LYS A 100 -7.19 17.60 -11.79
N LYS A 101 -6.90 16.74 -10.80
CA LYS A 101 -7.81 16.31 -9.75
C LYS A 101 -7.08 16.34 -8.41
N GLU A 102 -7.83 16.54 -7.34
CA GLU A 102 -7.31 16.35 -5.98
C GLU A 102 -7.63 14.94 -5.51
N ALA A 103 -6.71 14.34 -4.76
CA ALA A 103 -6.97 13.07 -4.08
C ALA A 103 -8.11 13.24 -3.08
N ARG A 104 -9.12 12.36 -3.16
CA ARG A 104 -10.25 12.35 -2.23
C ARG A 104 -10.10 11.24 -1.21
N SER A 105 -10.88 11.31 -0.14
CA SER A 105 -10.98 10.23 0.83
C SER A 105 -11.45 8.94 0.14
N VAL A 106 -10.67 7.88 0.33
CA VAL A 106 -10.93 6.54 -0.20
C VAL A 106 -11.59 5.72 0.93
N PRO A 107 -12.74 5.07 0.69
CA PRO A 107 -13.34 4.17 1.68
C PRO A 107 -12.41 3.02 2.07
N GLU A 108 -12.44 2.59 3.34
CA GLU A 108 -11.67 1.42 3.76
C GLU A 108 -12.26 0.15 3.14
N ARG A 109 -11.48 -0.54 2.29
CA ARG A 109 -11.86 -1.82 1.68
C ARG A 109 -11.52 -3.03 2.53
N ARG A 110 -10.60 -2.89 3.48
CA ARG A 110 -10.22 -4.00 4.35
C ARG A 110 -11.41 -4.36 5.24
N PRO A 111 -11.93 -5.61 5.17
CA PRO A 111 -12.98 -6.07 6.08
C PRO A 111 -12.51 -5.95 7.53
N ASP A 112 -13.44 -5.79 8.47
CA ASP A 112 -13.09 -5.73 9.89
C ASP A 112 -12.51 -7.06 10.41
N ALA A 113 -11.99 -7.06 11.64
CA ALA A 113 -11.31 -8.23 12.19
C ALA A 113 -12.24 -9.44 12.34
N GLU A 114 -13.52 -9.23 12.66
CA GLU A 114 -14.51 -10.30 12.81
C GLU A 114 -14.84 -10.92 11.45
N GLN A 115 -15.05 -10.09 10.43
CA GLN A 115 -15.28 -10.52 9.05
C GLN A 115 -14.08 -11.31 8.48
N ARG A 116 -12.85 -10.87 8.75
CA ARG A 116 -11.64 -11.60 8.33
C ARG A 116 -11.50 -12.94 9.04
N ALA A 117 -11.82 -13.00 10.34
CA ALA A 117 -11.79 -14.25 11.10
C ALA A 117 -12.85 -15.25 10.60
N ALA A 118 -14.06 -14.76 10.29
CA ALA A 118 -15.14 -15.57 9.72
C ALA A 118 -14.77 -16.13 8.33
N ALA A 119 -14.09 -15.33 7.48
CA ALA A 119 -13.60 -15.78 6.18
C ALA A 119 -12.43 -16.79 6.29
N GLY A 120 -11.59 -16.66 7.32
CA GLY A 120 -10.48 -17.59 7.62
C GLY A 120 -10.92 -18.96 8.15
N GLY A 121 -12.16 -19.08 8.65
CA GLY A 121 -12.74 -20.33 9.18
C GLY A 121 -13.14 -21.36 8.12
N ALA A 122 -13.02 -21.05 6.83
CA ALA A 122 -13.40 -21.91 5.71
C ALA A 122 -12.24 -22.16 4.73
N GLN A 123 -11.04 -22.50 5.22
CA GLN A 123 -9.98 -22.99 4.34
C GLN A 123 -10.06 -24.52 4.16
N LYS A 124 -10.94 -24.97 3.27
CA LYS A 124 -10.57 -26.03 2.32
C LYS A 124 -10.14 -25.30 1.05
N SER A 125 -8.84 -25.37 0.75
CA SER A 125 -8.28 -24.82 -0.49
C SER A 125 -8.99 -25.42 -1.72
N PRO A 126 -9.45 -24.61 -2.68
CA PRO A 126 -9.49 -25.07 -4.05
C PRO A 126 -8.16 -24.75 -4.74
N SER A 127 -7.72 -25.77 -5.48
CA SER A 127 -6.66 -25.80 -6.50
C SER A 127 -6.69 -24.60 -7.46
N PRO A 128 -5.60 -24.29 -8.18
CA PRO A 128 -5.46 -23.05 -8.93
C PRO A 128 -6.25 -23.14 -10.22
N GLU A 129 -7.36 -22.41 -10.30
CA GLU A 129 -8.05 -22.18 -11.56
C GLU A 129 -7.73 -20.78 -12.09
N LYS A 130 -7.26 -20.77 -13.33
CA LYS A 130 -6.72 -19.63 -14.07
C LYS A 130 -7.77 -18.54 -14.20
N SER A 131 -7.51 -17.36 -13.62
CA SER A 131 -8.25 -16.14 -13.93
C SER A 131 -7.39 -15.19 -14.76
N ALA A 132 -8.01 -14.70 -15.83
CA ALA A 132 -7.45 -13.90 -16.91
C ALA A 132 -6.77 -12.60 -16.43
N PRO A 133 -5.81 -12.04 -17.20
CA PRO A 133 -5.03 -10.90 -16.76
C PRO A 133 -5.91 -9.67 -16.63
N ALA A 134 -6.04 -9.15 -15.41
CA ALA A 134 -6.53 -7.80 -15.20
C ALA A 134 -5.52 -6.85 -15.84
N ARG A 135 -6.00 -6.05 -16.80
CA ARG A 135 -5.20 -5.08 -17.53
C ARG A 135 -4.85 -3.92 -16.59
N GLY A 136 -3.68 -4.01 -16.00
CA GLY A 136 -2.91 -2.92 -15.40
C GLY A 136 -1.45 -3.23 -15.66
N ALA A 137 -0.86 -2.58 -16.66
CA ALA A 137 0.48 -2.88 -17.13
C ALA A 137 1.53 -2.34 -16.13
N GLY A 138 1.83 -3.11 -15.10
CA GLY A 138 3.12 -3.05 -14.45
C GLY A 138 3.21 -3.81 -13.12
N GLY A 139 4.26 -4.60 -13.01
CA GLY A 139 4.40 -5.70 -12.06
C GLY A 139 5.03 -5.30 -10.74
N MET A 140 4.41 -4.39 -9.97
CA MET A 140 4.83 -4.20 -8.59
C MET A 140 4.31 -5.35 -7.72
N LYS A 141 5.22 -6.08 -7.06
CA LYS A 141 4.90 -7.23 -6.22
C LYS A 141 3.99 -6.84 -5.05
N VAL A 142 2.84 -7.50 -4.96
CA VAL A 142 2.00 -7.52 -3.75
C VAL A 142 2.37 -8.77 -2.93
N TRP A 143 2.40 -8.64 -1.61
CA TRP A 143 2.80 -9.72 -0.71
C TRP A 143 1.64 -10.71 -0.50
N ARG A 144 1.61 -11.78 -1.29
CA ARG A 144 0.76 -12.97 -1.04
C ARG A 144 1.60 -14.12 -0.49
#